data_AF-A0A382HKT9-F1
#
_entry.id   AF-A0A382HKT9-F1
#
_cell.length_a   1.000
_cell.length_b   1.000
_cell.length_c   1.000
_cell.angle_alpha   90.00
_cell.angle_beta   90.00
_cell.angle_gamma   90.00
#
_symmetry.space_group_name_H-M   'P 1'
#
loop_
_entity.id
_entity.type
_entity.pdbx_description
1 polymer ?
#
loop_
_entity_poly.entity_id
_entity_poly.type
_entity_poly.pdbx_seq_one_letter_code
_entity_poly.pdbx_strand_id
1 'polypeptide(L)'
;MLYRESGQFKTSYKADMAIFPIRQDRWGVIAVLILAAVIVPLGASEHVIVGYLTPFLIWSIAAIGLNLLTGYAGQLSLGHGAFMAVGAYSA
;
A
#
# COMPACT_ATOMS: atom_id res chain seq x y z
N MET A 1 -22.38 3.71 -5.73
CA MET A 1 -21.46 4.82 -5.36
C MET A 1 -21.87 5.30 -3.98
N LEU A 2 -21.00 5.16 -2.98
CA LEU A 2 -21.30 5.48 -1.58
C LEU A 2 -21.51 7.00 -1.32
N TYR A 3 -21.05 7.85 -2.23
CA TYR A 3 -21.10 9.30 -2.12
C TYR A 3 -21.59 9.94 -3.42
N ARG A 4 -22.15 11.16 -3.34
CA ARG A 4 -22.50 11.95 -4.53
C ARG A 4 -21.24 12.60 -5.11
N GLU A 5 -20.97 12.34 -6.38
CA GLU A 5 -19.85 12.91 -7.12
C GLU A 5 -20.18 14.26 -7.78
N SER A 6 -21.47 14.63 -7.82
CA SER A 6 -21.93 15.91 -8.38
C SER A 6 -21.38 17.10 -7.60
N GLY A 7 -20.60 17.96 -8.27
CA GLY A 7 -19.94 19.15 -7.71
C GLY A 7 -18.42 19.03 -7.50
N GLN A 8 -17.83 17.86 -7.73
CA GLN A 8 -16.37 17.66 -7.68
C GLN A 8 -15.76 17.86 -9.07
N PHE A 9 -15.58 19.13 -9.47
CA PHE A 9 -15.02 19.45 -10.80
C PHE A 9 -13.50 19.28 -10.84
N LYS A 10 -13.02 18.53 -11.83
CA LYS A 10 -11.59 18.39 -12.14
C LYS A 10 -11.16 19.57 -13.01
N THR A 11 -10.56 20.59 -12.42
CA THR A 11 -10.18 21.84 -13.12
C THR A 11 -8.75 21.83 -13.68
N SER A 12 -7.96 20.79 -13.40
CA SER A 12 -6.57 20.66 -13.85
C SER A 12 -6.23 19.23 -14.20
N TYR A 13 -5.35 19.03 -15.18
CA TYR A 13 -4.83 17.71 -15.55
C TYR A 13 -4.16 17.00 -14.37
N LYS A 14 -3.46 17.73 -13.49
CA LYS A 14 -2.87 17.18 -12.26
C LYS A 14 -3.93 16.64 -11.29
N ALA A 15 -5.12 17.25 -11.26
CA ALA A 15 -6.23 16.78 -10.44
C ALA A 15 -6.87 15.52 -11.02
N ASP A 16 -6.77 15.31 -12.33
CA ASP A 16 -7.28 14.12 -13.01
C ASP A 16 -6.34 12.91 -12.85
N MET A 17 -5.02 13.14 -12.82
CA MET A 17 -4.03 12.08 -12.54
C MET A 17 -3.90 11.69 -11.06
N ALA A 18 -4.71 12.26 -10.17
CA ALA A 18 -4.61 11.96 -8.74
C ALA A 18 -5.09 10.53 -8.44
N ILE A 19 -4.33 9.79 -7.61
CA ILE A 19 -4.65 8.42 -7.18
C ILE A 19 -6.06 8.34 -6.54
N PHE A 20 -6.42 9.34 -5.75
CA PHE A 20 -7.77 9.50 -5.18
C PHE A 20 -8.39 10.82 -5.66
N PRO A 21 -9.20 10.79 -6.74
CA PRO A 21 -9.81 11.98 -7.32
C PRO A 21 -10.96 12.52 -6.45
N ILE A 22 -11.64 11.64 -5.71
CA ILE A 22 -12.75 12.00 -4.82
C ILE A 22 -12.18 12.43 -3.46
N ARG A 23 -12.56 13.63 -2.99
CA ARG A 23 -12.09 14.17 -1.69
C ARG A 23 -12.52 13.27 -0.52
N GLN A 24 -13.75 12.75 -0.56
CA GLN A 24 -14.28 11.87 0.48
C GLN A 24 -13.46 10.57 0.60
N ASP A 25 -13.15 9.93 -0.53
CA ASP A 25 -12.35 8.71 -0.55
C ASP A 25 -10.94 8.95 0.00
N ARG A 26 -10.32 10.08 -0.34
CA ARG A 26 -9.01 10.47 0.19
C ARG A 26 -9.02 10.57 1.72
N TRP A 27 -10.00 11.28 2.28
CA TRP A 27 -10.15 11.39 3.73
C TRP A 27 -10.55 10.06 4.37
N GLY A 28 -11.35 9.25 3.69
CA GLY A 28 -11.72 7.90 4.14
C GLY A 28 -10.51 6.99 4.26
N VAL A 29 -9.65 6.95 3.24
CA VAL A 29 -8.40 6.16 3.27
C VAL A 29 -7.47 6.65 4.37
N ILE A 30 -7.27 7.97 4.51
CA ILE A 30 -6.45 8.53 5.59
C ILE A 30 -7.01 8.16 6.97
N ALA A 31 -8.32 8.27 7.16
CA ALA A 31 -8.98 7.91 8.40
C ALA A 31 -8.79 6.42 8.72
N VAL A 32 -8.94 5.53 7.73
CA VAL A 32 -8.70 4.09 7.89
C VAL A 32 -7.24 3.79 8.25
N LEU A 33 -6.28 4.46 7.62
CA LEU A 33 -4.85 4.27 7.93
C LEU A 33 -4.51 4.72 9.35
N ILE A 34 -5.02 5.88 9.78
CA ILE A 34 -4.83 6.38 11.15
C ILE A 34 -5.50 5.42 12.14
N LEU A 35 -6.72 4.98 11.84
CA LEU A 35 -7.44 4.05 12.70
C LEU A 35 -6.69 2.73 12.83
N ALA A 36 -6.18 2.17 11.73
CA ALA A 36 -5.35 0.97 11.76
C ALA A 36 -4.08 1.19 12.57
N ALA A 37 -3.38 2.31 12.40
CA ALA A 37 -2.16 2.63 13.14
C ALA A 37 -2.38 2.77 14.66
N VAL A 38 -3.58 3.13 15.11
CA VAL A 38 -3.92 3.25 16.54
C VAL A 38 -4.52 1.95 17.10
N ILE A 39 -5.46 1.33 16.39
CA ILE A 39 -6.16 0.14 16.88
C ILE A 39 -5.24 -1.08 16.90
N VAL A 40 -4.40 -1.25 15.87
CA VAL A 40 -3.54 -2.42 15.75
C VAL A 40 -2.56 -2.56 16.92
N PRO A 41 -1.78 -1.55 17.33
CA PRO A 41 -0.88 -1.69 18.48
C PRO A 41 -1.60 -1.84 19.82
N LEU A 42 -2.83 -1.33 19.95
CA LEU A 42 -3.59 -1.40 21.21
C LEU A 42 -4.41 -2.70 21.34
N GLY A 43 -4.79 -3.32 20.23
CA GLY A 43 -5.68 -4.48 20.20
C GLY A 43 -5.07 -5.79 19.70
N ALA A 44 -3.93 -5.76 19.01
CA ALA A 44 -3.29 -6.98 18.50
C ALA A 44 -2.34 -7.59 19.54
N SER A 45 -2.38 -8.91 19.66
CA SER A 45 -1.40 -9.65 20.46
C SER A 45 -0.04 -9.69 19.76
N GLU A 46 1.03 -9.86 20.54
CA GLU A 46 2.40 -9.99 20.02
C GLU A 46 2.52 -11.10 18.96
N HIS A 47 1.82 -12.22 19.16
CA HIS A 47 1.78 -13.32 18.20
C HIS A 47 1.20 -12.89 16.84
N VAL A 48 0.13 -12.08 16.84
CA VAL A 48 -0.47 -11.59 15.60
C VAL A 48 0.44 -10.58 14.90
N ILE A 49 1.07 -9.70 15.68
CA ILE A 49 1.99 -8.69 15.16
C ILE A 49 3.19 -9.36 14.49
N VAL A 50 3.92 -10.19 15.24
CA VAL A 50 5.16 -10.81 14.76
C VAL A 50 4.88 -11.91 13.74
N GLY A 51 3.86 -12.73 13.96
CA GLY A 51 3.57 -13.89 13.12
C GLY A 51 2.94 -13.56 11.77
N TYR A 52 2.16 -12.48 11.69
CA TYR A 52 1.38 -12.17 10.49
C TYR A 52 1.58 -10.75 10.00
N LEU A 53 1.42 -9.75 10.87
CA LEU A 53 1.41 -8.35 10.44
C LEU A 53 2.78 -7.90 9.94
N THR A 54 3.86 -8.22 10.66
CA THR A 54 5.22 -7.84 10.27
C THR A 54 5.62 -8.49 8.93
N PRO A 55 5.46 -9.82 8.72
CA PRO A 55 5.68 -10.42 7.41
C PRO A 55 4.80 -9.80 6.31
N PHE A 56 3.52 -9.56 6.58
CA PHE A 56 2.60 -8.95 5.62
C PHE A 56 3.08 -7.56 5.17
N LEU A 57 3.53 -6.71 6.10
CA LEU A 57 4.05 -5.38 5.79
C LEU A 57 5.36 -5.46 5.00
N ILE A 58 6.27 -6.37 5.37
CA ILE A 58 7.51 -6.62 4.62
C ILE A 58 7.19 -7.01 3.17
N TRP A 59 6.27 -7.98 2.99
CA TRP A 59 5.87 -8.43 1.65
C TRP A 59 5.17 -7.35 0.84
N SER A 60 4.36 -6.52 1.48
CA SER A 60 3.69 -5.39 0.82
C SER A 60 4.69 -4.37 0.29
N ILE A 61 5.70 -4.02 1.09
CA ILE A 61 6.78 -3.11 0.66
C ILE A 61 7.58 -3.72 -0.49
N ALA A 62 7.92 -5.01 -0.41
CA ALA A 62 8.63 -5.72 -1.47
C ALA A 62 7.84 -5.72 -2.79
N ALA A 63 6.52 -5.96 -2.72
CA ALA A 63 5.62 -5.95 -3.87
C ALA A 63 5.47 -4.55 -4.49
N ILE A 64 5.34 -3.50 -3.66
CA ILE A 64 5.28 -2.10 -4.14
C ILE A 64 6.59 -1.72 -4.83
N GLY A 65 7.74 -2.06 -4.24
CA GLY A 65 9.05 -1.79 -4.84
C GLY A 65 9.22 -2.48 -6.19
N LEU A 66 8.76 -3.74 -6.31
CA LEU A 66 8.76 -4.45 -7.58
C LEU A 66 7.82 -3.79 -8.60
N ASN A 67 6.60 -3.42 -8.20
CA ASN A 67 5.63 -2.75 -9.07
C ASN A 67 6.15 -1.40 -9.58
N LEU A 68 6.89 -0.66 -8.76
CA LEU A 68 7.53 0.58 -9.17
C LEU A 68 8.58 0.35 -10.27
N LEU A 69 9.44 -0.67 -10.09
CA LEU A 69 10.50 -0.99 -11.05
C LEU A 69 9.94 -1.53 -12.37
N THR A 70 9.02 -2.49 -12.30
CA THR A 70 8.47 -3.15 -13.50
C THR A 70 7.42 -2.28 -14.19
N GLY A 71 6.60 -1.55 -13.41
CA GLY A 71 5.52 -0.73 -13.92
C GLY A 71 5.98 0.64 -14.42
N TYR A 72 6.73 1.39 -13.60
CA TYR A 72 7.13 2.76 -13.96
C TYR A 72 8.45 2.82 -14.73
N ALA A 73 9.45 2.00 -14.36
CA ALA A 73 10.74 1.99 -15.04
C ALA A 73 10.83 0.95 -16.18
N GLY A 74 9.89 -0.01 -16.25
CA GLY A 74 9.88 -1.06 -17.26
C GLY A 74 11.00 -2.11 -17.11
N GLN A 75 11.66 -2.18 -15.95
CA GLN A 75 12.81 -3.06 -15.73
C GLN A 75 12.41 -4.33 -14.98
N LEU A 76 12.90 -5.49 -15.44
CA LEU A 76 12.76 -6.74 -14.71
C LEU A 76 13.74 -6.77 -13.53
N SER A 77 13.22 -6.88 -12.30
CA SER A 77 14.06 -6.97 -11.09
C SER A 77 14.54 -8.40 -10.85
N LEU A 78 15.67 -8.78 -11.47
CA LEU A 78 16.34 -10.06 -11.19
C LEU A 78 16.84 -10.14 -9.73
N GLY A 79 17.20 -8.99 -9.15
CA GLY A 79 17.61 -8.88 -7.76
C GLY A 79 16.51 -9.27 -6.77
N HIS A 80 15.27 -8.82 -6.99
CA HIS A 80 14.13 -9.22 -6.14
C HIS A 80 13.99 -10.74 -6.09
N GLY A 81 13.98 -11.41 -7.24
CA GLY A 81 13.87 -12.86 -7.31
C GLY A 81 15.06 -13.59 -6.66
N ALA A 82 16.28 -13.09 -6.87
CA ALA A 82 17.49 -13.67 -6.28
C ALA A 82 17.51 -13.56 -4.75
N PHE A 83 17.21 -12.39 -4.18
CA PHE A 83 17.15 -12.21 -2.72
C PHE A 83 16.03 -13.02 -2.07
N MET A 84 14.90 -13.16 -2.76
CA MET A 84 13.79 -14.02 -2.33
C MET A 84 14.19 -15.48 -2.28
N ALA A 85 14.84 -15.97 -3.34
CA ALA A 85 15.32 -17.35 -3.41
C ALA A 85 16.37 -17.60 -2.31
N VAL A 86 17.36 -16.74 -2.17
CA VAL A 86 18.38 -16.88 -1.11
C VAL A 86 17.72 -16.88 0.27
N GLY A 87 16.85 -15.92 0.57
CA GLY A 87 16.17 -15.85 1.86
C GLY A 87 15.31 -17.08 2.18
N ALA A 88 14.72 -17.72 1.17
CA ALA A 88 13.94 -18.95 1.35
C ALA A 88 14.80 -20.19 1.66
N TYR A 89 16.05 -20.23 1.17
CA TYR A 89 16.97 -21.37 1.37
C TYR A 89 18.03 -21.12 2.45
N SER A 90 18.18 -19.88 2.93
CA SER A 90 19.15 -19.51 3.98
C SER A 90 18.56 -19.45 5.39
N ALA A 91 17.24 -19.60 5.53
CA ALA A 91 16.53 -19.61 6.80
C ALA A 91 16.54 -20.99 7.48
#